data_AF-A0A0C2MJ17-F1
#
_entry.id   AF-A0A0C2MJ17-F1
#
_cell.length_a   1.000
_cell.length_b   1.000
_cell.length_c   1.000
_cell.angle_alpha   90.00
_cell.angle_beta   90.00
_cell.angle_gamma   90.00
#
_symmetry.space_group_name_H-M   'P 1'
#
loop_
_entity.id
_entity.type
_entity.pdbx_description
1 polymer ?
#
loop_
_entity_poly.entity_id
_entity_poly.type
_entity_poly.pdbx_seq_one_letter_code
_entity_poly.pdbx_strand_id
1 'polypeptide(L)'
;MIFDFSISTWTTRTTNSKTDQYPEDRIEEAFAFSNRHGYLSGGKISDTLYSDIWRIDLETLEWVKLDYSTQTGLDINCTCIVDDCYLFRIGGYESDSDELKVFERLTIQPPGLYRLCLESISRSQNLEINGISLPTSIMDELY
;
A
#
# COMPACT_ATOMS: atom_id res chain seq x y z
N MET A 1 -10.30 -3.31 17.43
CA MET A 1 -11.43 -4.26 17.49
C MET A 1 -11.67 -4.79 16.09
N ILE A 2 -12.10 -6.04 15.94
CA ILE A 2 -12.39 -6.68 14.65
C ILE A 2 -13.86 -7.08 14.63
N PHE A 3 -14.60 -6.67 13.61
CA PHE A 3 -15.99 -7.06 13.43
C PHE A 3 -16.07 -8.35 12.61
N ASP A 4 -16.69 -9.38 13.18
CA ASP A 4 -16.93 -10.64 12.49
C ASP A 4 -18.32 -10.61 11.85
N PHE A 5 -18.37 -10.59 10.52
CA PHE A 5 -19.63 -10.56 9.75
C PHE A 5 -20.43 -11.87 9.83
N SER A 6 -19.79 -13.00 10.12
CA SER A 6 -20.47 -14.30 10.20
C SER A 6 -21.39 -14.41 11.42
N ILE A 7 -20.97 -13.79 12.52
CA ILE A 7 -21.68 -13.80 13.80
C ILE A 7 -22.16 -12.41 14.25
N SER A 8 -21.85 -11.37 13.48
CA SER A 8 -22.21 -9.97 13.76
C SER A 8 -21.76 -9.48 15.14
N THR A 9 -20.54 -9.85 15.54
CA THR A 9 -19.99 -9.48 16.86
C THR A 9 -18.63 -8.81 16.73
N TRP A 10 -18.36 -7.87 17.64
CA TRP A 10 -17.03 -7.31 17.83
C TRP A 10 -16.17 -8.23 18.69
N THR A 11 -14.94 -8.48 18.25
CA THR A 11 -13.92 -9.20 19.01
C THR A 11 -12.67 -8.35 19.18
N THR A 12 -11.92 -8.62 20.24
CA THR A 12 -10.60 -8.03 20.47
C THR A 12 -9.56 -9.12 20.35
N ARG A 13 -8.51 -8.84 19.58
CA ARG A 13 -7.34 -9.72 19.43
C ARG A 13 -6.09 -8.91 19.71
N THR A 14 -5.13 -9.53 20.38
CA THR A 14 -3.84 -8.91 20.67
C THR A 14 -2.97 -8.98 19.42
N THR A 15 -2.39 -7.84 19.04
CA THR A 15 -1.35 -7.77 18.00
C THR A 15 0.02 -8.05 18.60
N ASN A 16 0.99 -8.40 17.77
CA ASN A 16 2.36 -8.63 18.20
C ASN A 16 3.37 -7.94 17.28
N SER A 17 4.62 -7.88 17.70
CA SER A 17 5.73 -7.34 16.91
C SER A 17 7.02 -8.00 17.37
N LYS A 18 7.83 -8.49 16.42
CA LYS A 18 9.14 -9.08 16.75
C LYS A 18 10.13 -8.06 17.29
N THR A 19 9.99 -6.80 16.90
CA THR A 19 10.84 -5.70 17.34
C THR A 19 10.28 -4.95 18.55
N ASP A 20 9.11 -5.38 19.05
CA ASP A 20 8.33 -4.68 20.08
C ASP A 20 8.04 -3.21 19.72
N GLN A 21 7.89 -2.95 18.42
CA GLN A 21 7.52 -1.64 17.87
C GLN A 21 6.15 -1.70 17.21
N TYR A 22 5.39 -0.61 17.37
CA TYR A 22 4.03 -0.44 16.86
C TYR A 22 3.87 0.97 16.28
N PRO A 23 2.91 1.18 15.35
CA PRO A 23 2.57 2.53 14.94
C PRO A 23 2.05 3.33 16.14
N GLU A 24 2.52 4.57 16.27
CA GLU A 24 1.95 5.54 17.20
C GLU A 24 0.46 5.78 16.90
N ASP A 25 -0.33 6.02 17.95
CA ASP A 25 -1.72 6.46 17.84
C ASP A 25 -1.78 7.70 16.95
N ARG A 26 -2.68 7.77 15.96
CA ARG A 26 -2.74 8.88 15.01
C ARG A 26 -4.14 9.08 14.46
N ILE A 27 -4.35 10.21 13.80
CA ILE A 27 -5.57 10.52 13.04
C ILE A 27 -5.23 10.79 11.58
N GLU A 28 -6.25 10.68 10.72
CA GLU A 28 -6.17 11.00 9.28
C GLU A 28 -5.11 10.16 8.52
N GLU A 29 -4.76 9.00 9.09
CA GLU A 29 -3.97 7.97 8.46
C GLU A 29 -4.74 7.27 7.34
N ALA A 30 -3.99 6.74 6.38
CA ALA A 30 -4.56 5.95 5.31
C ALA A 30 -4.24 4.47 5.50
N PHE A 31 -5.25 3.64 5.24
CA PHE A 31 -5.10 2.20 5.17
C PHE A 31 -5.32 1.71 3.75
N ALA A 32 -4.41 0.84 3.30
CA ALA A 32 -4.58 0.04 2.10
C ALA A 32 -4.48 -1.44 2.46
N PHE A 33 -5.30 -2.28 1.83
CA PHE A 33 -5.37 -3.70 2.15
C PHE A 33 -5.08 -4.53 0.92
N SER A 34 -4.41 -5.65 1.15
CA SER A 34 -4.37 -6.79 0.25
C SER A 34 -5.01 -8.01 0.92
N ASN A 35 -4.90 -9.17 0.29
CA ASN A 35 -5.50 -10.39 0.83
C ASN A 35 -4.93 -10.77 2.21
N ARG A 36 -3.63 -10.59 2.42
CA ARG A 36 -2.93 -11.01 3.64
C ARG A 36 -2.45 -9.85 4.50
N HIS A 37 -2.27 -8.66 3.93
CA HIS A 37 -1.61 -7.56 4.62
C HIS A 37 -2.46 -6.30 4.63
N GLY A 38 -2.44 -5.58 5.75
CA GLY A 38 -2.85 -4.19 5.83
C GLY A 38 -1.63 -3.28 5.88
N TYR A 39 -1.72 -2.12 5.24
CA TYR A 39 -0.67 -1.12 5.21
C TYR A 39 -1.22 0.19 5.77
N LEU A 40 -0.57 0.71 6.80
CA LEU A 40 -0.85 2.01 7.39
C LEU A 40 0.23 2.98 6.92
N SER A 41 -0.17 4.17 6.50
CA SER A 41 0.76 5.23 6.12
C SER A 41 0.19 6.61 6.44
N GLY A 42 1.08 7.56 6.71
CA GLY A 42 0.68 8.94 6.95
C GLY A 42 0.00 9.15 8.29
N GLY A 43 -0.86 10.17 8.32
CA GLY A 43 -1.58 10.63 9.49
C GLY A 43 -0.75 11.57 10.36
N LYS A 44 -1.36 12.03 11.45
CA LYS A 44 -0.74 12.98 12.39
C LYS A 44 -1.11 12.76 13.84
N ILE A 45 -0.27 13.28 14.72
CA ILE A 45 -0.62 13.62 16.10
C ILE A 45 -0.34 15.11 16.28
N SER A 46 -1.38 15.88 16.62
CA SER A 46 -1.26 17.34 16.71
C SER A 46 -0.64 17.91 15.43
N ASP A 47 0.51 18.58 15.51
CA ASP A 47 1.20 19.17 14.36
C ASP A 47 2.29 18.24 13.76
N THR A 48 2.44 17.02 14.29
CA THR A 48 3.44 16.06 13.81
C THR A 48 2.85 15.15 12.75
N LEU A 49 3.29 15.32 11.51
CA LEU A 49 2.96 14.45 10.38
C LEU A 49 3.88 13.22 10.32
N TYR A 50 3.29 12.07 10.02
CA TYR A 50 4.04 10.83 9.87
C TYR A 50 4.31 10.51 8.40
N SER A 51 5.53 10.05 8.12
CA SER A 51 5.95 9.55 6.81
C SER A 51 6.32 8.06 6.83
N ASP A 52 6.12 7.41 7.98
CA ASP A 52 6.40 5.99 8.13
C ASP A 52 5.30 5.12 7.49
N ILE A 53 5.69 3.91 7.13
CA ILE A 53 4.79 2.90 6.60
C ILE A 53 4.89 1.67 7.49
N TRP A 54 3.72 1.22 7.93
CA TRP A 54 3.57 0.02 8.73
C TRP A 54 2.80 -1.02 7.97
N ARG A 55 3.17 -2.28 8.16
CA ARG A 55 2.44 -3.43 7.64
C ARG A 55 1.96 -4.27 8.80
N ILE A 56 0.69 -4.70 8.76
CA ILE A 56 0.15 -5.75 9.61
C ILE A 56 -0.14 -6.99 8.77
N ASP A 57 0.31 -8.15 9.22
CA ASP A 57 -0.13 -9.44 8.69
C ASP A 57 -1.49 -9.80 9.33
N LEU A 58 -2.53 -9.97 8.51
CA LEU A 58 -3.91 -10.14 8.97
C LEU A 58 -4.20 -11.54 9.53
N GLU A 59 -3.33 -12.52 9.28
CA GLU A 59 -3.44 -13.88 9.81
C GLU A 59 -2.80 -13.99 11.20
N THR A 60 -1.59 -13.45 11.33
CA THR A 60 -0.76 -13.53 12.54
C THR A 60 -0.90 -12.32 13.46
N LEU A 61 -1.48 -11.23 12.96
CA LEU A 61 -1.58 -9.93 13.64
C LEU A 61 -0.22 -9.34 14.04
N GLU A 62 0.82 -9.64 13.28
CA GLU A 62 2.17 -9.11 13.46
C GLU A 62 2.31 -7.75 12.77
N TRP A 63 2.74 -6.73 13.52
CA TRP A 63 3.16 -5.43 12.99
C TRP A 63 4.63 -5.41 12.65
N VAL A 64 4.94 -4.81 11.50
CA VAL A 64 6.31 -4.57 11.03
C VAL A 64 6.40 -3.16 10.48
N LYS A 65 7.35 -2.37 10.96
CA LYS A 65 7.73 -1.10 10.33
C LYS A 65 8.52 -1.40 9.06
N LEU A 66 8.10 -0.82 7.94
CA LEU A 66 8.86 -0.98 6.70
C LEU A 66 9.99 0.05 6.66
N ASP A 67 11.13 -0.35 6.07
CA ASP A 67 12.29 0.54 5.86
C ASP A 67 12.07 1.58 4.75
N TYR A 68 10.81 1.77 4.32
CA TYR A 68 10.40 2.76 3.36
C TYR A 68 9.74 3.92 4.11
N SER A 69 10.28 5.13 3.93
CA SER A 69 9.62 6.37 4.34
C SER A 69 9.13 7.10 3.10
N THR A 70 7.92 7.65 3.17
CA THR A 70 7.45 8.59 2.13
C THR A 70 8.35 9.84 2.16
N GLN A 71 8.54 10.49 1.00
CA GLN A 71 9.36 11.70 0.93
C GLN A 71 8.84 12.84 1.81
N THR A 72 7.51 12.85 2.05
CA THR A 72 6.83 13.83 2.91
C THR A 72 5.79 13.12 3.76
N GLY A 73 5.68 13.51 5.04
CA GLY A 73 4.54 13.11 5.86
C GLY A 73 3.28 13.83 5.37
N LEU A 74 2.20 13.10 5.13
CA LEU A 74 0.92 13.70 4.70
C LEU A 74 -0.23 13.06 5.48
N ASP A 75 -1.19 13.88 5.86
CA ASP A 75 -2.49 13.47 6.36
C ASP A 75 -3.53 13.47 5.22
N ILE A 76 -4.71 12.87 5.46
CA ILE A 76 -5.85 12.85 4.53
C ILE A 76 -5.47 12.37 3.11
N ASN A 77 -4.52 11.43 3.04
CA ASN A 77 -4.11 10.84 1.78
C ASN A 77 -4.93 9.58 1.48
N CYS A 78 -5.03 9.22 0.21
CA CYS A 78 -5.62 7.96 -0.22
C CYS A 78 -4.50 6.99 -0.58
N THR A 79 -4.56 5.76 -0.07
CA THR A 79 -3.63 4.70 -0.47
C THR A 79 -4.34 3.50 -1.07
N CYS A 80 -3.68 2.83 -2.01
CA CYS A 80 -4.11 1.54 -2.53
C CYS A 80 -2.92 0.62 -2.80
N ILE A 81 -3.13 -0.69 -2.63
CA ILE A 81 -2.17 -1.73 -2.97
C ILE A 81 -2.52 -2.32 -4.33
N VAL A 82 -1.51 -2.48 -5.17
CA VAL A 82 -1.60 -3.20 -6.44
C VAL A 82 -0.62 -4.37 -6.42
N ASP A 83 -1.15 -5.57 -6.69
CA ASP A 83 -0.41 -6.84 -6.79
C ASP A 83 0.48 -7.17 -5.59
N ASP A 84 0.12 -6.73 -4.39
CA ASP A 84 0.93 -6.88 -3.16
C ASP A 84 2.34 -6.25 -3.23
N CYS A 85 2.68 -5.54 -4.31
CA CYS A 85 4.03 -5.04 -4.57
C CYS A 85 4.11 -3.53 -4.55
N TYR A 86 3.05 -2.85 -4.98
CA TYR A 86 3.04 -1.41 -5.15
C TYR A 86 2.02 -0.75 -4.25
N LEU A 87 2.49 0.14 -3.38
CA LEU A 87 1.65 1.07 -2.66
C LEU A 87 1.57 2.35 -3.47
N PHE A 88 0.37 2.68 -3.95
CA PHE A 88 0.09 3.97 -4.54
C PHE A 88 -0.48 4.88 -3.48
N ARG A 89 -0.05 6.13 -3.51
CA ARG A 89 -0.50 7.20 -2.63
C ARG A 89 -0.92 8.39 -3.47
N ILE A 90 -2.10 8.92 -3.18
CA ILE A 90 -2.71 10.01 -3.94
C ILE A 90 -3.18 11.10 -2.98
N GLY A 91 -2.81 12.35 -3.28
CA GLY A 91 -3.24 13.53 -2.53
C GLY A 91 -2.54 13.69 -1.19
N GLY A 92 -3.23 14.37 -0.28
CA GLY A 92 -2.81 14.66 1.09
C GLY A 92 -2.42 16.12 1.29
N TYR A 93 -2.31 16.52 2.55
CA TYR A 93 -1.85 17.85 2.93
C TYR A 93 -0.52 17.76 3.66
N GLU A 94 0.35 18.73 3.39
CA GLU A 94 1.52 19.01 4.22
C GLU A 94 1.14 20.14 5.18
N SER A 95 1.75 20.17 6.36
CA SER A 95 1.48 21.18 7.39
C SER A 95 1.61 22.58 6.79
N ASP A 96 0.51 23.35 6.80
CA ASP A 96 0.37 24.73 6.30
C ASP A 96 0.37 24.96 4.77
N SER A 97 0.19 23.94 3.92
CA SER A 97 0.17 24.12 2.46
C SER A 97 -1.15 23.72 1.76
N ASP A 98 -1.34 24.29 0.56
CA ASP A 98 -2.40 23.91 -0.38
C ASP A 98 -2.34 22.41 -0.73
N GLU A 99 -3.50 21.84 -1.08
CA GLU A 99 -3.65 20.43 -1.49
C GLU A 99 -2.52 19.97 -2.42
N LEU A 100 -1.70 19.04 -1.93
CA LEU A 100 -0.61 18.49 -2.71
C LEU A 100 -1.16 17.45 -3.69
N LYS A 101 -1.01 17.72 -4.99
CA LYS A 101 -1.28 16.74 -6.06
C LYS A 101 -0.16 15.70 -6.15
N VAL A 102 0.16 15.05 -5.04
CA VAL A 102 1.16 13.99 -5.00
C VAL A 102 0.52 12.71 -5.50
N PHE A 103 1.12 12.13 -6.53
CA PHE A 103 0.87 10.76 -6.97
C PHE A 103 2.18 10.00 -6.86
N GLU A 104 2.31 9.18 -5.83
CA GLU A 104 3.53 8.44 -5.52
C GLU A 104 3.27 6.94 -5.64
N ARG A 105 4.27 6.22 -6.15
CA ARG A 105 4.29 4.75 -6.21
C ARG A 105 5.51 4.23 -5.47
N LEU A 106 5.29 3.45 -4.44
CA LEU A 106 6.33 2.83 -3.61
C LEU A 106 6.34 1.31 -3.84
N THR A 107 7.52 0.75 -4.07
CA THR A 107 7.70 -0.70 -4.16
C THR A 107 7.94 -1.27 -2.77
N ILE A 108 6.88 -1.77 -2.15
CA ILE A 108 6.90 -2.33 -0.79
C ILE A 108 7.34 -3.80 -0.73
N GLN A 109 7.27 -4.49 -1.87
CA GLN A 109 7.78 -5.85 -2.07
C GLN A 109 8.33 -5.97 -3.48
N PRO A 110 9.43 -6.70 -3.70
CA PRO A 110 9.94 -6.94 -5.05
C PRO A 110 8.87 -7.62 -5.92
N PRO A 111 8.52 -7.04 -7.07
CA PRO A 111 7.59 -7.67 -8.01
C PRO A 111 8.19 -8.96 -8.57
N GLY A 112 7.34 -9.94 -8.83
CA GLY A 112 7.74 -11.18 -9.49
C GLY A 112 8.28 -10.91 -10.90
N LEU A 113 9.14 -11.82 -11.39
CA LEU A 113 9.70 -11.72 -12.74
C LEU A 113 8.61 -11.58 -13.80
N TYR A 114 7.51 -12.34 -13.66
CA TYR A 114 6.36 -12.25 -14.57
C TYR A 114 5.80 -10.82 -14.66
N ARG A 115 5.62 -10.14 -13.52
CA ARG A 115 5.16 -8.74 -13.47
C ARG A 115 6.17 -7.79 -14.12
N LEU A 116 7.46 -7.97 -13.85
CA LEU A 116 8.51 -7.17 -14.49
C LEU A 116 8.52 -7.37 -16.02
N CYS A 117 8.31 -8.59 -16.49
CA CYS A 117 8.17 -8.89 -17.91
C CYS A 117 6.94 -8.21 -18.50
N LEU A 118 5.77 -8.30 -17.85
CA LEU A 118 4.55 -7.61 -18.28
C LEU A 118 4.75 -6.09 -18.38
N GLU A 119 5.35 -5.46 -17.37
CA GLU A 119 5.65 -4.03 -17.39
C GLU A 119 6.67 -3.65 -18.48
N SER A 120 7.64 -4.52 -18.77
CA SER A 120 8.59 -4.29 -19.85
C SER A 120 7.90 -4.40 -21.21
N ILE A 121 6.96 -5.32 -21.37
CA ILE A 121 6.20 -5.51 -22.61
C ILE A 121 5.25 -4.31 -22.81
N SER A 122 4.52 -3.89 -21.77
CA SER A 122 3.57 -2.78 -21.84
C SER A 122 4.21 -1.42 -22.14
N ARG A 123 5.48 -1.24 -21.80
CA ARG A 123 6.24 -0.01 -22.13
C ARG A 123 6.96 -0.09 -23.48
N SER A 124 6.95 -1.25 -24.14
CA SER A 124 7.62 -1.43 -25.42
C SER A 124 6.83 -0.78 -26.55
N GLN A 125 7.50 -0.06 -27.45
CA GLN A 125 6.90 0.53 -28.65
C GLN A 125 6.39 -0.54 -29.65
N ASN A 126 6.74 -1.81 -29.45
CA ASN A 126 6.39 -2.93 -30.33
C ASN A 126 5.13 -3.71 -29.88
N LEU A 127 4.27 -3.14 -29.04
CA LEU A 127 3.04 -3.79 -28.56
C LEU A 127 2.19 -4.35 -29.70
N GLU A 128 2.07 -3.65 -30.84
CA GLU A 128 1.33 -4.12 -32.01
C GLU A 128 1.95 -5.36 -32.68
N ILE A 129 3.28 -5.51 -32.60
CA ILE A 129 4.01 -6.66 -33.17
C ILE A 129 4.01 -7.84 -32.19
N ASN A 130 4.14 -7.56 -30.89
CA ASN A 130 4.11 -8.56 -29.83
C ASN A 130 2.70 -9.11 -29.59
N GLY A 131 1.65 -8.33 -29.86
CA GLY A 131 0.26 -8.78 -29.73
C GLY A 131 -0.12 -9.93 -30.66
N ILE A 132 0.66 -10.17 -31.73
CA ILE A 132 0.44 -11.27 -32.68
C ILE A 132 1.09 -12.58 -32.17
N SER A 133 2.07 -12.50 -31.27
CA SER A 133 2.84 -13.66 -30.79
C SER A 133 2.58 -14.06 -29.34
N LEU A 134 1.90 -13.21 -28.56
CA LEU A 134 1.58 -13.49 -27.16
C LEU A 134 0.29 -14.32 -27.02
N PRO A 135 0.25 -15.28 -26.07
CA PRO A 135 -0.99 -15.96 -25.68
C PRO A 135 -2.07 -14.97 -25.23
N THR A 136 -3.33 -15.28 -25.52
CA THR A 136 -4.48 -14.42 -25.15
C THR A 136 -4.54 -14.12 -23.66
N SER A 137 -4.18 -15.08 -22.80
CA SER A 137 -4.15 -14.87 -21.35
C SER A 137 -3.18 -13.77 -20.89
N ILE A 138 -2.06 -13.58 -21.61
CA ILE A 138 -1.10 -12.51 -21.32
C ILE A 138 -1.60 -11.19 -21.90
N MET A 139 -2.28 -11.23 -23.04
CA MET A 139 -2.86 -10.06 -23.67
C MET A 139 -3.99 -9.44 -22.83
N ASP A 140 -4.85 -10.27 -22.23
CA ASP A 140 -5.93 -9.82 -21.35
C ASP A 140 -5.43 -9.10 -20.09
N GLU A 141 -4.19 -9.35 -19.68
CA GLU A 141 -3.55 -8.67 -18.54
C GLU A 141 -2.82 -7.36 -18.93
N LEU A 142 -2.65 -7.09 -20.24
CA LEU A 142 -1.99 -5.89 -20.76
C LEU A 142 -2.96 -4.75 -21.12
N TYR A 143 -4.27 -5.02 -21.22
CA TYR A 143 -5.33 -4.06 -21.57
C TYR A 143 -6.32 -3.86 -20.42
#